data_AF-A0A2N6KKU2-F1
#
_entry.id   AF-A0A2N6KKU2-F1
#
_cell.length_a   1.000
_cell.length_b   1.000
_cell.length_c   1.000
_cell.angle_alpha   90.00
_cell.angle_beta   90.00
_cell.angle_gamma   90.00
#
_symmetry.space_group_name_H-M   'P 1'
#
loop_
_entity.id
_entity.type
_entity.pdbx_description
1 polymer ?
#
loop_
_entity_poly.entity_id
_entity_poly.type
_entity_poly.pdbx_seq_one_letter_code
_entity_poly.pdbx_strand_id
1 'polypeptide(L)'
;MPADFAGNNLNNSRNLNVNYINQTFTDWVGKRDKNDYYSFNVSSRSSLNLVVDGLSADANLQLLNSNGGVIAGSYNRKKKAETISTTLDAGTYYIRVYRVNKKKSTYYNLKVSGNEAPQSLQLSTSKTSYQQGETVSLTNASVFDGNGAADLARVDFWLQKDGGEWQDIGDAVNFIANSNDNRYASFEYSLSGLSAGNYLLSAKAYDKSGASTESIQTSFSVVPVPTQDWFDLNIQDAGIREAARWHFTDHILDRNDMIAILREAKDSSVVDGTELTDLRTLVNNSSFLGMPEYVRILSHKVVNYDLANQNYQGKALGNLYAGSSDIHIENLISKWFLGSDRPTTSYNYQYAYGSLFQNGITYQDIKQGSINDCFFLTGLAATALRSSSMIENMFIDNGDQTFTVRFYNNGIADYVTVDRYLPTNQEGYFVYASKDNYYGNSANELWVALAEKAYAQLNESGWIYQDNTNSYNGIGNGGYVSDALANITGLNTSLANLLNFNSIVNAFNSGQMIGLTTKSTVVDANIIASHAYALIGYNSATQMFTLFNPWGIDNGTSKPGIIELSWNQIEANFSYWDATINNIV
;
A
#
# COMPACT_ATOMS: atom_id res chain seq x y z
N MET A 1 -36.66 -46.07 -75.60
CA MET A 1 -35.33 -46.33 -75.00
C MET A 1 -35.30 -45.57 -73.69
N PRO A 2 -34.57 -46.03 -72.66
CA PRO A 2 -34.35 -45.22 -71.47
C PRO A 2 -33.67 -43.90 -71.86
N ALA A 3 -33.85 -42.86 -71.05
CA ALA A 3 -33.07 -41.64 -71.20
C ALA A 3 -31.60 -41.95 -70.87
N ASP A 4 -30.71 -41.60 -71.79
CA ASP A 4 -29.26 -41.71 -71.69
C ASP A 4 -28.73 -40.27 -71.60
N PHE A 5 -28.10 -39.94 -70.47
CA PHE A 5 -27.62 -38.59 -70.19
C PHE A 5 -26.09 -38.49 -70.16
N ALA A 6 -25.36 -39.61 -70.15
CA ALA A 6 -23.92 -39.65 -70.01
C ALA A 6 -23.28 -40.26 -71.27
N GLY A 7 -22.41 -39.50 -71.95
CA GLY A 7 -21.87 -39.96 -73.23
C GLY A 7 -20.91 -41.15 -73.13
N ASN A 8 -20.77 -41.85 -74.26
CA ASN A 8 -19.96 -43.07 -74.41
C ASN A 8 -18.44 -42.88 -74.50
N ASN A 9 -17.96 -41.64 -74.37
CA ASN A 9 -16.54 -41.28 -74.44
C ASN A 9 -16.28 -40.00 -73.64
N LEU A 10 -15.00 -39.71 -73.35
CA LEU A 10 -14.56 -38.57 -72.54
C LEU A 10 -15.07 -37.21 -73.06
N ASN A 11 -15.07 -37.01 -74.38
CA ASN A 11 -15.48 -35.74 -75.02
C ASN A 11 -16.98 -35.45 -74.87
N ASN A 12 -17.79 -36.49 -74.70
CA ASN A 12 -19.24 -36.39 -74.54
C ASN A 12 -19.68 -36.66 -73.08
N SER A 13 -18.77 -36.57 -72.12
CA SER A 13 -19.06 -36.85 -70.72
C SER A 13 -20.07 -35.87 -70.12
N ARG A 14 -20.87 -36.33 -69.15
CA ARG A 14 -21.78 -35.47 -68.39
C ARG A 14 -21.01 -34.75 -67.28
N ASN A 15 -20.98 -33.42 -67.31
CA ASN A 15 -20.34 -32.62 -66.27
C ASN A 15 -21.13 -32.65 -64.95
N LEU A 16 -20.43 -32.87 -63.84
CA LEU A 16 -20.96 -32.90 -62.48
C LEU A 16 -20.32 -31.78 -61.65
N ASN A 17 -21.14 -31.15 -60.82
CA ASN A 17 -20.66 -30.24 -59.76
C ASN A 17 -20.53 -31.04 -58.47
N VAL A 18 -19.32 -31.48 -58.13
CA VAL A 18 -19.07 -32.31 -56.93
C VAL A 18 -18.92 -31.41 -55.72
N ASN A 19 -19.74 -31.65 -54.68
CA ASN A 19 -19.70 -30.94 -53.41
C ASN A 19 -19.99 -31.90 -52.24
N TYR A 20 -20.02 -31.37 -51.01
CA TYR A 20 -20.17 -32.19 -49.80
C TYR A 20 -21.54 -32.87 -49.70
N ILE A 21 -22.54 -32.42 -50.47
CA ILE A 21 -23.86 -33.02 -50.52
C ILE A 21 -23.80 -34.25 -51.44
N ASN A 22 -24.30 -35.39 -50.96
CA ASN A 22 -24.47 -36.59 -51.77
C ASN A 22 -25.48 -36.36 -52.89
N GLN A 23 -24.98 -36.23 -54.13
CA GLN A 23 -25.79 -36.12 -55.33
C GLN A 23 -26.02 -37.51 -55.92
N THR A 24 -27.18 -37.74 -56.53
CA THR A 24 -27.55 -39.02 -57.15
C THR A 24 -27.97 -38.81 -58.61
N PHE A 25 -27.35 -39.55 -59.52
CA PHE A 25 -27.61 -39.53 -60.94
C PHE A 25 -28.02 -40.92 -61.40
N THR A 26 -29.14 -41.05 -62.10
CA THR A 26 -29.65 -42.35 -62.59
C THR A 26 -29.35 -42.50 -64.08
N ASP A 27 -28.80 -43.65 -64.48
CA ASP A 27 -28.47 -43.92 -65.89
C ASP A 27 -28.47 -45.44 -66.20
N TRP A 28 -28.04 -45.83 -67.40
CA TRP A 28 -27.96 -47.24 -67.79
C TRP A 28 -26.83 -47.55 -68.78
N VAL A 29 -26.19 -48.72 -68.65
CA VAL A 29 -25.25 -49.24 -69.66
C VAL A 29 -25.74 -50.57 -70.25
N GLY A 30 -25.54 -50.80 -71.55
CA GLY A 30 -25.88 -52.04 -72.26
C GLY A 30 -25.34 -52.14 -73.70
N LYS A 31 -26.05 -52.86 -74.58
CA LYS A 31 -25.48 -53.25 -75.90
C LYS A 31 -25.16 -52.06 -76.82
N ARG A 32 -26.04 -51.06 -76.83
CA ARG A 32 -25.91 -49.85 -77.66
C ARG A 32 -25.13 -48.73 -76.96
N ASP A 33 -25.00 -48.84 -75.64
CA ASP A 33 -24.46 -47.83 -74.76
C ASP A 33 -23.48 -48.51 -73.79
N LYS A 34 -22.21 -48.57 -74.15
CA LYS A 34 -21.28 -49.49 -73.47
C LYS A 34 -20.68 -48.88 -72.21
N ASN A 35 -20.62 -47.55 -72.16
CA ASN A 35 -19.98 -46.79 -71.11
C ASN A 35 -20.72 -45.49 -70.91
N ASP A 36 -20.75 -45.05 -69.68
CA ASP A 36 -21.22 -43.74 -69.30
C ASP A 36 -20.04 -43.01 -68.68
N TYR A 37 -19.68 -41.87 -69.27
CA TYR A 37 -18.63 -41.01 -68.75
C TYR A 37 -19.23 -39.77 -68.10
N TYR A 38 -18.75 -39.47 -66.90
CA TYR A 38 -19.01 -38.22 -66.18
C TYR A 38 -17.69 -37.48 -66.00
N SER A 39 -17.73 -36.15 -65.96
CA SER A 39 -16.56 -35.31 -65.68
C SER A 39 -16.81 -34.38 -64.51
N PHE A 40 -15.79 -34.07 -63.74
CA PHE A 40 -15.84 -33.07 -62.68
C PHE A 40 -14.47 -32.43 -62.49
N ASN A 41 -14.45 -31.24 -61.90
CA ASN A 41 -13.23 -30.52 -61.55
C ASN A 41 -13.11 -30.42 -60.04
N VAL A 42 -11.89 -30.51 -59.54
CA VAL A 42 -11.54 -30.25 -58.15
C VAL A 42 -10.55 -29.09 -58.14
N SER A 43 -10.88 -28.01 -57.43
CA SER A 43 -10.09 -26.77 -57.37
C SER A 43 -8.88 -26.86 -56.45
N SER A 44 -8.93 -27.72 -55.44
CA SER A 44 -7.82 -27.98 -54.51
C SER A 44 -7.78 -29.47 -54.12
N ARG A 45 -7.06 -29.83 -53.06
CA ARG A 45 -6.98 -31.22 -52.62
C ARG A 45 -8.27 -31.60 -51.87
N SER A 46 -9.07 -32.50 -52.43
CA SER A 46 -10.39 -32.87 -51.88
C SER A 46 -10.57 -34.38 -51.74
N SER A 47 -11.38 -34.78 -50.78
CA SER A 47 -11.89 -36.15 -50.73
C SER A 47 -13.01 -36.35 -51.75
N LEU A 48 -13.14 -37.56 -52.27
CA LEU A 48 -14.17 -37.96 -53.23
C LEU A 48 -14.73 -39.31 -52.81
N ASN A 49 -16.06 -39.42 -52.81
CA ASN A 49 -16.81 -40.65 -52.63
C ASN A 49 -17.73 -40.90 -53.82
N LEU A 50 -17.57 -42.06 -54.44
CA LEU A 50 -18.37 -42.55 -55.55
C LEU A 50 -19.03 -43.86 -55.16
N VAL A 51 -20.34 -43.98 -55.40
CA VAL A 51 -21.07 -45.24 -55.23
C VAL A 51 -21.94 -45.49 -56.46
N VAL A 52 -21.86 -46.68 -57.04
CA VAL A 52 -22.82 -47.12 -58.07
C VAL A 52 -23.67 -48.24 -57.50
N ASP A 53 -24.96 -47.97 -57.28
CA ASP A 53 -25.92 -48.94 -56.75
C ASP A 53 -27.16 -49.09 -57.66
N GLY A 54 -28.19 -49.81 -57.20
CA GLY A 54 -29.41 -50.02 -57.99
C GLY A 54 -29.22 -50.94 -59.21
N LEU A 55 -28.11 -51.66 -59.28
CA LEU A 55 -27.68 -52.45 -60.43
C LEU A 55 -28.68 -53.57 -60.80
N SER A 56 -29.20 -53.54 -62.03
CA SER A 56 -30.06 -54.61 -62.56
C SER A 56 -29.27 -55.74 -63.24
N ALA A 57 -27.99 -55.50 -63.58
CA ALA A 57 -26.98 -56.49 -63.96
C ALA A 57 -25.56 -55.95 -63.61
N ASP A 58 -24.52 -56.71 -63.96
CA ASP A 58 -23.12 -56.42 -63.57
C ASP A 58 -22.51 -55.26 -64.37
N ALA A 59 -22.04 -54.24 -63.64
CA ALA A 59 -21.34 -53.05 -64.15
C ALA A 59 -20.18 -52.70 -63.22
N ASN A 60 -19.12 -52.16 -63.78
CA ASN A 60 -17.94 -51.73 -63.04
C ASN A 60 -17.83 -50.21 -63.02
N LEU A 61 -17.14 -49.70 -62.00
CA LEU A 61 -16.87 -48.28 -61.80
C LEU A 61 -15.38 -48.01 -61.90
N GLN A 62 -14.99 -46.98 -62.64
CA GLN A 62 -13.62 -46.49 -62.71
C GLN A 62 -13.59 -44.97 -62.49
N LEU A 63 -12.58 -44.52 -61.76
CA LEU A 63 -12.16 -43.12 -61.69
C LEU A 63 -10.91 -42.96 -62.57
N LEU A 64 -10.91 -41.94 -63.41
CA LEU A 64 -9.89 -41.69 -64.43
C LEU A 64 -9.31 -40.28 -64.28
N ASN A 65 -8.04 -40.13 -64.66
CA ASN A 65 -7.38 -38.83 -64.80
C ASN A 65 -7.80 -38.12 -66.10
N SER A 66 -7.30 -36.91 -66.31
CA SER A 66 -7.62 -36.07 -67.48
C SER A 66 -7.27 -36.71 -68.83
N ASN A 67 -6.31 -37.64 -68.86
CA ASN A 67 -5.89 -38.38 -70.06
C ASN A 67 -6.67 -39.70 -70.26
N GLY A 68 -7.65 -40.00 -69.40
CA GLY A 68 -8.42 -41.24 -69.43
C GLY A 68 -7.72 -42.47 -68.80
N GLY A 69 -6.56 -42.27 -68.16
CA GLY A 69 -5.88 -43.32 -67.40
C GLY A 69 -6.60 -43.62 -66.09
N VAL A 70 -6.73 -44.90 -65.72
CA VAL A 70 -7.43 -45.32 -64.51
C VAL A 70 -6.62 -44.96 -63.26
N ILE A 71 -7.22 -44.18 -62.36
CA ILE A 71 -6.70 -43.85 -61.03
C ILE A 71 -7.15 -44.93 -60.03
N ALA A 72 -8.44 -45.25 -60.03
CA ALA A 72 -9.04 -46.23 -59.13
C ALA A 72 -10.20 -46.95 -59.83
N GLY A 73 -10.55 -48.15 -59.38
CA GLY A 73 -11.67 -48.90 -59.92
C GLY A 73 -12.26 -49.88 -58.92
N SER A 74 -13.56 -50.13 -59.07
CA SER A 74 -14.32 -51.10 -58.31
C SER A 74 -15.01 -52.07 -59.29
N TYR A 75 -14.91 -53.37 -58.98
CA TYR A 75 -15.20 -54.47 -59.89
C TYR A 75 -16.00 -55.60 -59.22
N ASN A 76 -16.96 -55.25 -58.35
CA ASN A 76 -17.77 -56.19 -57.60
C ASN A 76 -18.74 -56.96 -58.50
N ARG A 77 -18.61 -58.28 -58.52
CA ARG A 77 -19.45 -59.14 -59.38
C ARG A 77 -20.94 -59.07 -59.03
N LYS A 78 -21.76 -59.38 -60.04
CA LYS A 78 -23.24 -59.48 -59.97
C LYS A 78 -23.90 -58.11 -59.81
N LYS A 79 -24.80 -57.92 -58.84
CA LYS A 79 -25.57 -56.68 -58.61
C LYS A 79 -25.07 -55.93 -57.36
N LYS A 80 -23.86 -56.25 -56.90
CA LYS A 80 -23.28 -55.60 -55.73
C LYS A 80 -22.89 -54.17 -56.11
N ALA A 81 -23.05 -53.24 -55.18
CA ALA A 81 -22.67 -51.86 -55.43
C ALA A 81 -21.16 -51.75 -55.67
N GLU A 82 -20.78 -50.80 -56.52
CA GLU A 82 -19.39 -50.38 -56.69
C GLU A 82 -19.12 -49.17 -55.82
N THR A 83 -17.91 -49.07 -55.26
CA THR A 83 -17.55 -47.94 -54.39
C THR A 83 -16.09 -47.55 -54.58
N ILE A 84 -15.84 -46.25 -54.69
CA ILE A 84 -14.50 -45.66 -54.69
C ILE A 84 -14.51 -44.51 -53.70
N SER A 85 -13.60 -44.55 -52.72
CA SER A 85 -13.31 -43.43 -51.81
C SER A 85 -11.83 -43.11 -51.91
N THR A 86 -11.49 -41.88 -52.28
CA THR A 86 -10.10 -41.44 -52.48
C THR A 86 -9.94 -39.95 -52.24
N THR A 87 -8.71 -39.49 -52.07
CA THR A 87 -8.35 -38.08 -52.15
C THR A 87 -7.80 -37.77 -53.53
N LEU A 88 -8.09 -36.58 -54.04
CA LEU A 88 -7.62 -36.08 -55.31
C LEU A 88 -6.94 -34.73 -55.12
N ASP A 89 -5.86 -34.50 -55.85
CA ASP A 89 -5.28 -33.16 -56.01
C ASP A 89 -6.11 -32.34 -57.00
N ALA A 90 -5.86 -31.03 -57.06
CA ALA A 90 -6.54 -30.14 -57.98
C ALA A 90 -6.41 -30.63 -59.44
N GLY A 91 -7.53 -30.67 -60.18
CA GLY A 91 -7.53 -31.14 -61.55
C GLY A 91 -8.90 -31.56 -62.07
N THR A 92 -8.91 -32.00 -63.33
CA THR A 92 -10.11 -32.53 -64.01
C THR A 92 -10.05 -34.04 -64.05
N TYR A 93 -11.15 -34.67 -63.64
CA TYR A 93 -11.28 -36.12 -63.49
C TYR A 93 -12.53 -36.63 -64.20
N TYR A 94 -12.53 -37.93 -64.49
CA TYR A 94 -13.66 -38.60 -65.13
C TYR A 94 -14.09 -39.84 -64.37
N ILE A 95 -15.39 -40.08 -64.30
CA ILE A 95 -15.99 -41.32 -63.79
C ILE A 95 -16.45 -42.11 -65.00
N ARG A 96 -16.15 -43.41 -65.03
CA ARG A 96 -16.65 -44.33 -66.05
C ARG A 96 -17.42 -45.45 -65.39
N VAL A 97 -18.70 -45.55 -65.71
CA VAL A 97 -19.52 -46.75 -65.44
C VAL A 97 -19.58 -47.55 -66.74
N TYR A 98 -19.29 -48.84 -66.70
CA TYR A 98 -19.30 -49.65 -67.92
C TYR A 98 -19.78 -51.06 -67.67
N ARG A 99 -20.48 -51.61 -68.67
CA ARG A 99 -21.06 -52.94 -68.58
C ARG A 99 -19.97 -54.02 -68.56
N VAL A 100 -20.19 -55.07 -67.76
CA VAL A 100 -19.32 -56.26 -67.76
C VAL A 100 -19.82 -57.29 -68.76
N ASN A 101 -21.14 -57.54 -68.80
CA ASN A 101 -21.73 -58.58 -69.63
C ASN A 101 -22.22 -58.03 -70.99
N LYS A 102 -21.67 -58.56 -72.09
CA LYS A 102 -22.03 -58.11 -73.46
C LYS A 102 -23.50 -58.36 -73.85
N LYS A 103 -24.22 -59.22 -73.14
CA LYS A 103 -25.61 -59.62 -73.43
C LYS A 103 -26.66 -58.99 -72.49
N LYS A 104 -26.26 -58.31 -71.42
CA LYS A 104 -27.18 -57.69 -70.45
C LYS A 104 -27.01 -56.17 -70.44
N SER A 105 -28.12 -55.47 -70.21
CA SER A 105 -28.12 -54.05 -69.82
C SER A 105 -28.30 -53.95 -68.32
N THR A 106 -27.80 -52.88 -67.71
CA THR A 106 -27.98 -52.58 -66.30
C THR A 106 -28.40 -51.13 -66.11
N TYR A 107 -29.41 -50.91 -65.29
CA TYR A 107 -29.70 -49.60 -64.71
C TYR A 107 -28.81 -49.40 -63.49
N TYR A 108 -28.50 -48.17 -63.15
CA TYR A 108 -27.78 -47.86 -61.92
C TYR A 108 -28.08 -46.44 -61.43
N ASN A 109 -27.74 -46.20 -60.17
CA ASN A 109 -27.62 -44.86 -59.61
C ASN A 109 -26.15 -44.60 -59.27
N LEU A 110 -25.55 -43.58 -59.87
CA LEU A 110 -24.26 -43.04 -59.48
C LEU A 110 -24.48 -41.96 -58.42
N LYS A 111 -23.97 -42.22 -57.22
CA LYS A 111 -23.91 -41.27 -56.12
C LYS A 111 -22.51 -40.68 -56.05
N VAL A 112 -22.43 -39.36 -55.97
CA VAL A 112 -21.17 -38.60 -55.94
C VAL A 112 -21.24 -37.57 -54.84
N SER A 113 -20.20 -37.54 -54.01
CA SER A 113 -19.89 -36.42 -53.13
C SER A 113 -18.39 -36.21 -53.06
N GLY A 114 -17.98 -34.99 -52.75
CA GLY A 114 -16.59 -34.68 -52.47
C GLY A 114 -16.50 -33.51 -51.51
N ASN A 115 -15.44 -33.48 -50.72
CA ASN A 115 -15.26 -32.46 -49.70
C ASN A 115 -13.87 -31.84 -49.80
N GLU A 116 -13.84 -30.52 -49.87
CA GLU A 116 -12.64 -29.71 -49.74
C GLU A 116 -12.52 -29.35 -48.26
N ALA A 117 -11.35 -29.61 -47.66
CA ALA A 117 -11.16 -29.32 -46.24
C ALA A 117 -10.96 -27.80 -46.04
N PRO A 118 -11.37 -27.23 -44.90
CA PRO A 118 -11.08 -25.84 -44.59
C PRO A 118 -9.57 -25.63 -44.59
N GLN A 119 -9.10 -24.59 -45.28
CA GLN A 119 -7.67 -24.41 -45.57
C GLN A 119 -6.98 -23.47 -44.59
N SER A 120 -7.71 -22.51 -44.02
CA SER A 120 -7.14 -21.50 -43.14
C SER A 120 -8.08 -21.15 -42.00
N LEU A 121 -7.53 -21.10 -40.80
CA LEU A 121 -8.15 -20.53 -39.62
C LEU A 121 -7.28 -19.35 -39.17
N GLN A 122 -7.92 -18.24 -38.81
CA GLN A 122 -7.27 -17.06 -38.26
C GLN A 122 -8.00 -16.61 -37.01
N LEU A 123 -7.25 -16.21 -35.99
CA LEU A 123 -7.73 -15.56 -34.77
C LEU A 123 -6.56 -14.88 -34.05
N SER A 124 -6.90 -13.86 -33.26
CA SER A 124 -6.00 -13.19 -32.32
C SER A 124 -6.76 -12.89 -31.03
N THR A 125 -6.05 -12.46 -29.99
CA THR A 125 -6.66 -11.83 -28.82
C THR A 125 -6.68 -10.31 -29.00
N SER A 126 -7.62 -9.62 -28.33
CA SER A 126 -7.66 -8.15 -28.35
C SER A 126 -6.47 -7.48 -27.63
N LYS A 127 -5.86 -8.19 -26.68
CA LYS A 127 -4.71 -7.77 -25.88
C LYS A 127 -3.74 -8.93 -25.73
N THR A 128 -2.49 -8.63 -25.39
CA THR A 128 -1.50 -9.64 -25.00
C THR A 128 -1.50 -9.93 -23.50
N SER A 129 -2.12 -9.06 -22.68
CA SER A 129 -2.26 -9.23 -21.22
C SER A 129 -3.63 -8.78 -20.73
N TYR A 130 -4.18 -9.52 -19.76
CA TYR A 130 -5.50 -9.34 -19.14
C TYR A 130 -5.41 -9.41 -17.62
N GLN A 131 -6.32 -8.74 -16.90
CA GLN A 131 -6.43 -8.89 -15.44
C GLN A 131 -7.20 -10.17 -15.07
N GLN A 132 -6.90 -10.76 -13.91
CA GLN A 132 -7.64 -11.92 -13.42
C GLN A 132 -9.14 -11.58 -13.28
N GLY A 133 -9.99 -12.38 -13.94
CA GLY A 133 -11.44 -12.13 -14.03
C GLY A 133 -11.89 -11.32 -15.24
N GLU A 134 -10.97 -10.71 -16.00
CA GLU A 134 -11.27 -10.06 -17.28
C GLU A 134 -11.58 -11.10 -18.37
N THR A 135 -12.55 -10.82 -19.23
CA THR A 135 -12.91 -11.69 -20.37
C THR A 135 -11.92 -11.52 -21.52
N VAL A 136 -11.39 -12.63 -22.02
CA VAL A 136 -10.51 -12.69 -23.21
C VAL A 136 -11.37 -12.91 -24.45
N SER A 137 -11.64 -11.85 -25.20
CA SER A 137 -12.36 -11.96 -26.48
C SER A 137 -11.40 -12.21 -27.64
N LEU A 138 -11.73 -13.17 -28.50
CA LEU A 138 -11.02 -13.36 -29.76
C LEU A 138 -11.41 -12.28 -30.77
N THR A 139 -10.45 -11.88 -31.59
CA THR A 139 -10.62 -10.92 -32.69
C THR A 139 -10.07 -11.53 -33.97
N ASN A 140 -10.51 -11.02 -35.13
CA ASN A 140 -10.15 -11.57 -36.45
C ASN A 140 -10.41 -13.08 -36.58
N ALA A 141 -11.42 -13.59 -35.86
CA ALA A 141 -11.82 -14.98 -35.82
C ALA A 141 -12.57 -15.36 -37.11
N SER A 142 -11.88 -16.04 -38.02
CA SER A 142 -12.40 -16.38 -39.35
C SER A 142 -11.82 -17.69 -39.90
N VAL A 143 -12.65 -18.46 -40.60
CA VAL A 143 -12.27 -19.67 -41.32
C VAL A 143 -12.48 -19.43 -42.81
N PHE A 144 -11.52 -19.86 -43.62
CA PHE A 144 -11.65 -19.95 -45.07
C PHE A 144 -11.83 -21.42 -45.48
N ASP A 145 -12.89 -21.67 -46.26
CA ASP A 145 -13.18 -22.93 -46.91
C ASP A 145 -13.46 -22.74 -48.42
N GLY A 146 -12.58 -23.26 -49.25
CA GLY A 146 -12.58 -23.12 -50.71
C GLY A 146 -13.87 -23.54 -51.42
N ASN A 147 -14.62 -24.51 -50.89
CA ASN A 147 -15.91 -24.95 -51.44
C ASN A 147 -17.13 -24.21 -50.82
N GLY A 148 -16.90 -23.30 -49.87
CA GLY A 148 -17.91 -22.48 -49.20
C GLY A 148 -18.19 -22.92 -47.76
N ALA A 149 -18.27 -21.98 -46.83
CA ALA A 149 -18.31 -22.22 -45.38
C ALA A 149 -19.62 -22.84 -44.82
N ALA A 150 -20.53 -23.34 -45.67
CA ALA A 150 -21.84 -23.85 -45.25
C ALA A 150 -21.77 -25.23 -44.56
N ASP A 151 -20.70 -25.96 -44.80
CA ASP A 151 -20.37 -27.25 -44.22
C ASP A 151 -19.37 -27.19 -43.07
N LEU A 152 -18.96 -26.00 -42.60
CA LEU A 152 -18.23 -25.87 -41.34
C LEU A 152 -19.03 -26.49 -40.19
N ALA A 153 -18.35 -27.26 -39.36
CA ALA A 153 -18.92 -27.97 -38.21
C ALA A 153 -18.54 -27.30 -36.89
N ARG A 154 -17.24 -27.03 -36.68
CA ARG A 154 -16.74 -26.39 -35.46
C ARG A 154 -15.33 -25.84 -35.59
N VAL A 155 -14.95 -24.98 -34.65
CA VAL A 155 -13.55 -24.71 -34.31
C VAL A 155 -13.30 -25.30 -32.93
N ASP A 156 -12.41 -26.30 -32.91
CA ASP A 156 -11.95 -27.05 -31.74
C ASP A 156 -10.90 -26.23 -31.00
N PHE A 157 -11.05 -26.04 -29.68
CA PHE A 157 -10.14 -25.22 -28.89
C PHE A 157 -9.48 -26.01 -27.76
N TRP A 158 -8.17 -25.83 -27.61
CA TRP A 158 -7.39 -26.38 -26.52
C TRP A 158 -6.61 -25.26 -25.83
N LEU A 159 -6.60 -25.25 -24.51
CA LEU A 159 -5.94 -24.23 -23.70
C LEU A 159 -4.85 -24.87 -22.85
N GLN A 160 -3.66 -24.28 -22.87
CA GLN A 160 -2.54 -24.67 -22.02
C GLN A 160 -2.16 -23.50 -21.11
N LYS A 161 -1.99 -23.78 -19.82
CA LYS A 161 -1.54 -22.80 -18.83
C LYS A 161 -0.11 -23.12 -18.37
N ASP A 162 0.78 -22.13 -18.42
CA ASP A 162 2.16 -22.17 -17.91
C ASP A 162 2.96 -23.41 -18.37
N GLY A 163 2.74 -23.84 -19.62
CA GLY A 163 3.39 -25.01 -20.19
C GLY A 163 2.95 -26.36 -19.61
N GLY A 164 1.85 -26.40 -18.84
CA GLY A 164 1.26 -27.62 -18.29
C GLY A 164 0.52 -28.47 -19.32
N GLU A 165 -0.42 -29.30 -18.87
CA GLU A 165 -1.23 -30.14 -19.76
C GLU A 165 -2.21 -29.32 -20.60
N TRP A 166 -2.46 -29.76 -21.83
CA TRP A 166 -3.50 -29.19 -22.69
C TRP A 166 -4.88 -29.59 -22.18
N GLN A 167 -5.77 -28.61 -22.07
CA GLN A 167 -7.16 -28.80 -21.68
C GLN A 167 -8.08 -28.52 -22.86
N ASP A 168 -8.93 -29.49 -23.18
CA ASP A 168 -10.03 -29.33 -24.12
C ASP A 168 -11.05 -28.34 -23.55
N ILE A 169 -11.44 -27.33 -24.32
CA ILE A 169 -12.36 -26.27 -23.91
C ILE A 169 -13.50 -26.14 -24.93
N GLY A 170 -14.49 -25.29 -24.66
CA GLY A 170 -15.68 -25.19 -25.51
C GLY A 170 -15.37 -24.85 -26.97
N ASP A 171 -16.13 -25.42 -27.89
CA ASP A 171 -15.95 -25.20 -29.32
C ASP A 171 -16.81 -24.03 -29.84
N ALA A 172 -16.35 -23.37 -30.90
CA ALA A 172 -17.20 -22.47 -31.68
C ALA A 172 -17.94 -23.27 -32.76
N VAL A 173 -19.28 -23.32 -32.68
CA VAL A 173 -20.14 -24.07 -33.62
C VAL A 173 -21.08 -23.17 -34.45
N ASN A 174 -21.07 -21.87 -34.17
CA ASN A 174 -21.91 -20.88 -34.86
C ASN A 174 -21.05 -20.03 -35.80
N PHE A 175 -21.38 -20.07 -37.08
CA PHE A 175 -20.62 -19.40 -38.14
C PHE A 175 -21.50 -18.41 -38.89
N ILE A 176 -20.93 -17.26 -39.23
CA ILE A 176 -21.57 -16.24 -40.05
C ILE A 176 -20.78 -16.16 -41.36
N ALA A 177 -21.35 -16.73 -42.42
CA ALA A 177 -20.75 -16.66 -43.76
C ALA A 177 -20.68 -15.20 -44.24
N ASN A 178 -19.55 -14.83 -44.84
CA ASN A 178 -19.34 -13.49 -45.38
C ASN A 178 -20.23 -13.29 -46.62
N SER A 179 -20.97 -12.19 -46.65
CA SER A 179 -21.92 -11.88 -47.73
C SER A 179 -21.26 -11.60 -49.09
N ASN A 180 -20.00 -11.16 -49.09
CA ASN A 180 -19.25 -10.83 -50.29
C ASN A 180 -18.45 -12.03 -50.83
N ASP A 181 -18.07 -12.97 -49.96
CA ASP A 181 -17.35 -14.18 -50.32
C ASP A 181 -17.73 -15.32 -49.36
N ASN A 182 -18.63 -16.20 -49.80
CA ASN A 182 -19.19 -17.29 -48.99
C ASN A 182 -18.17 -18.38 -48.60
N ARG A 183 -16.93 -18.28 -49.07
CA ARG A 183 -15.81 -19.12 -48.64
C ARG A 183 -15.26 -18.70 -47.29
N TYR A 184 -15.53 -17.48 -46.84
CA TYR A 184 -15.16 -17.03 -45.50
C TYR A 184 -16.34 -17.11 -44.55
N ALA A 185 -16.10 -17.54 -43.32
CA ALA A 185 -17.06 -17.38 -42.23
C ALA A 185 -16.37 -16.92 -40.94
N SER A 186 -16.97 -15.93 -40.30
CA SER A 186 -16.54 -15.48 -38.97
C SER A 186 -17.27 -16.23 -37.86
N PHE A 187 -16.68 -16.24 -36.68
CA PHE A 187 -17.29 -16.78 -35.46
C PHE A 187 -16.90 -15.93 -34.27
N GLU A 188 -17.71 -15.97 -33.21
CA GLU A 188 -17.44 -15.27 -31.96
C GLU A 188 -17.02 -16.28 -30.89
N TYR A 189 -16.00 -15.93 -30.11
CA TYR A 189 -15.52 -16.79 -29.02
C TYR A 189 -14.83 -15.96 -27.94
N SER A 190 -15.03 -16.33 -26.68
CA SER A 190 -14.39 -15.67 -25.55
C SER A 190 -14.12 -16.64 -24.39
N LEU A 191 -13.09 -16.34 -23.61
CA LEU A 191 -12.71 -17.08 -22.41
C LEU A 191 -12.96 -16.21 -21.18
N SER A 192 -13.46 -16.80 -20.11
CA SER A 192 -13.71 -16.10 -18.84
C SER A 192 -13.29 -16.97 -17.66
N GLY A 193 -13.12 -16.37 -16.47
CA GLY A 193 -12.78 -17.10 -15.25
C GLY A 193 -11.36 -17.68 -15.20
N LEU A 194 -10.45 -17.18 -16.04
CA LEU A 194 -9.06 -17.63 -16.06
C LEU A 194 -8.31 -17.10 -14.82
N SER A 195 -7.48 -17.97 -14.23
CA SER A 195 -6.56 -17.60 -13.12
C SER A 195 -5.25 -17.01 -13.66
N ALA A 196 -4.49 -16.31 -12.81
CA ALA A 196 -3.21 -15.74 -13.22
C ALA A 196 -2.23 -16.81 -13.78
N GLY A 197 -1.55 -16.48 -14.87
CA GLY A 197 -0.61 -17.35 -15.60
C GLY A 197 -0.46 -16.97 -17.07
N ASN A 198 0.44 -17.65 -17.78
CA ASN A 198 0.64 -17.52 -19.23
C ASN A 198 -0.16 -18.59 -19.97
N TYR A 199 -0.86 -18.22 -21.02
CA TYR A 199 -1.74 -19.12 -21.77
C TYR A 199 -1.33 -19.24 -23.23
N LEU A 200 -1.41 -20.46 -23.75
CA LEU A 200 -1.41 -20.79 -25.17
C LEU A 200 -2.80 -21.34 -25.53
N LEU A 201 -3.45 -20.71 -26.49
CA LEU A 201 -4.72 -21.17 -27.06
C LEU A 201 -4.44 -21.77 -28.43
N SER A 202 -4.67 -23.08 -28.57
CA SER A 202 -4.59 -23.82 -29.83
C SER A 202 -5.99 -23.96 -30.41
N ALA A 203 -6.12 -23.80 -31.73
CA ALA A 203 -7.40 -23.89 -32.42
C ALA A 203 -7.29 -24.63 -33.76
N LYS A 204 -8.36 -25.36 -34.11
CA LYS A 204 -8.42 -26.13 -35.36
C LYS A 204 -9.86 -26.18 -35.90
N ALA A 205 -10.07 -25.77 -37.15
CA ALA A 205 -11.40 -25.78 -37.75
C ALA A 205 -11.69 -27.14 -38.41
N TYR A 206 -12.93 -27.59 -38.31
CA TYR A 206 -13.44 -28.84 -38.89
C TYR A 206 -14.70 -28.58 -39.71
N ASP A 207 -14.83 -29.28 -40.83
CA ASP A 207 -16.08 -29.39 -41.58
C ASP A 207 -16.94 -30.58 -41.12
N LYS A 208 -18.15 -30.70 -41.68
CA LYS A 208 -19.13 -31.76 -41.38
C LYS A 208 -18.70 -33.15 -41.86
N SER A 209 -17.72 -33.24 -42.76
CA SER A 209 -17.10 -34.50 -43.16
C SER A 209 -16.01 -34.95 -42.18
N GLY A 210 -15.56 -34.05 -41.31
CA GLY A 210 -14.49 -34.26 -40.33
C GLY A 210 -13.10 -33.90 -40.83
N ALA A 211 -12.96 -33.31 -42.03
CA ALA A 211 -11.68 -32.78 -42.48
C ALA A 211 -11.41 -31.41 -41.83
N SER A 212 -10.14 -31.01 -41.77
CA SER A 212 -9.70 -29.93 -40.88
C SER A 212 -8.54 -29.10 -41.38
N THR A 213 -8.39 -27.90 -40.84
CA THR A 213 -7.17 -27.08 -40.98
C THR A 213 -5.97 -27.69 -40.25
N GLU A 214 -4.78 -27.13 -40.46
CA GLU A 214 -3.70 -27.23 -39.47
C GLU A 214 -4.09 -26.48 -38.18
N SER A 215 -3.44 -26.84 -37.07
CA SER A 215 -3.63 -26.13 -35.79
C SER A 215 -2.89 -24.79 -35.82
N ILE A 216 -3.55 -23.74 -35.33
CA ILE A 216 -2.91 -22.44 -35.06
C ILE A 216 -2.84 -22.19 -33.56
N GLN A 217 -1.94 -21.32 -33.13
CA GLN A 217 -1.78 -20.95 -31.73
C GLN A 217 -1.70 -19.43 -31.56
N THR A 218 -2.26 -18.94 -30.46
CA THR A 218 -2.04 -17.57 -29.96
C THR A 218 -1.74 -17.60 -28.47
N SER A 219 -1.08 -16.57 -27.96
CA SER A 219 -0.66 -16.49 -26.55
C SER A 219 -1.08 -15.19 -25.89
N PHE A 220 -1.43 -15.27 -24.62
CA PHE A 220 -1.74 -14.12 -23.77
C PHE A 220 -1.40 -14.42 -22.30
N SER A 221 -1.24 -13.39 -21.48
CA SER A 221 -1.07 -13.53 -20.03
C SER A 221 -2.31 -13.05 -19.27
N VAL A 222 -2.60 -13.72 -18.16
CA VAL A 222 -3.53 -13.23 -17.13
C VAL A 222 -2.70 -12.87 -15.90
N VAL A 223 -2.75 -11.60 -15.50
CA VAL A 223 -2.02 -11.12 -14.32
C VAL A 223 -2.96 -11.05 -13.11
N PRO A 224 -2.47 -11.28 -11.88
CA PRO A 224 -3.27 -11.09 -10.68
C PRO A 224 -3.80 -9.66 -10.61
N VAL A 225 -5.02 -9.48 -10.11
CA VAL A 225 -5.46 -8.16 -9.65
C VAL A 225 -4.59 -7.82 -8.44
N PRO A 226 -3.86 -6.70 -8.42
CA PRO A 226 -3.13 -6.28 -7.24
C PRO A 226 -4.12 -6.18 -6.08
N THR A 227 -3.92 -6.94 -5.01
CA THR A 227 -4.68 -6.71 -3.77
C THR A 227 -4.25 -5.35 -3.25
N GLN A 228 -5.09 -4.34 -3.43
CA GLN A 228 -4.84 -3.01 -2.86
C GLN A 228 -4.81 -3.13 -1.35
N ASP A 229 -3.68 -2.80 -0.75
CA ASP A 229 -3.55 -2.76 0.70
C ASP A 229 -4.12 -1.45 1.26
N TRP A 230 -4.05 -1.29 2.59
CA TRP A 230 -4.53 -0.06 3.21
C TRP A 230 -3.84 1.19 2.64
N PHE A 231 -2.56 1.12 2.30
CA PHE A 231 -1.82 2.25 1.75
C PHE A 231 -2.28 2.58 0.32
N ASP A 232 -2.53 1.59 -0.53
CA ASP A 232 -3.10 1.80 -1.88
C ASP A 232 -4.48 2.47 -1.85
N LEU A 233 -5.26 2.19 -0.81
CA LEU A 233 -6.63 2.70 -0.67
C LEU A 233 -6.69 4.09 -0.02
N ASN A 234 -5.71 4.45 0.80
CA ASN A 234 -5.79 5.65 1.66
C ASN A 234 -4.71 6.71 1.38
N ILE A 235 -3.64 6.37 0.67
CA ILE A 235 -2.52 7.26 0.38
C ILE A 235 -2.39 7.43 -1.13
N GLN A 236 -2.55 8.65 -1.63
CA GLN A 236 -2.61 8.95 -3.06
C GLN A 236 -1.23 9.21 -3.67
N ASP A 237 -0.40 9.97 -2.98
CA ASP A 237 0.98 10.27 -3.33
C ASP A 237 1.81 8.99 -3.35
N ALA A 238 2.61 8.80 -4.41
CA ALA A 238 3.35 7.57 -4.62
C ALA A 238 4.55 7.45 -3.69
N GLY A 239 5.29 8.54 -3.46
CA GLY A 239 6.48 8.54 -2.60
C GLY A 239 6.11 8.27 -1.15
N ILE A 240 5.13 9.00 -0.62
CA ILE A 240 4.60 8.81 0.73
C ILE A 240 3.99 7.41 0.89
N ARG A 241 3.24 6.91 -0.11
CA ARG A 241 2.65 5.57 -0.05
C ARG A 241 3.72 4.48 0.05
N GLU A 242 4.73 4.55 -0.81
CA GLU A 242 5.81 3.56 -0.83
C GLU A 242 6.66 3.62 0.44
N ALA A 243 7.02 4.82 0.90
CA ALA A 243 7.78 4.99 2.14
C ALA A 243 6.99 4.53 3.35
N ALA A 244 5.72 4.95 3.51
CA ALA A 244 4.90 4.54 4.65
C ALA A 244 4.71 3.02 4.69
N ARG A 245 4.47 2.39 3.54
CA ARG A 245 4.37 0.92 3.43
C ARG A 245 5.68 0.23 3.80
N TRP A 246 6.81 0.74 3.33
CA TRP A 246 8.13 0.18 3.60
C TRP A 246 8.49 0.25 5.09
N HIS A 247 8.28 1.42 5.68
CA HIS A 247 8.60 1.66 7.09
C HIS A 247 7.66 0.88 8.02
N PHE A 248 6.40 0.66 7.66
CA PHE A 248 5.44 -0.10 8.46
C PHE A 248 5.61 -1.64 8.41
N THR A 249 6.73 -2.15 7.88
CA THR A 249 6.95 -3.61 7.76
C THR A 249 7.03 -4.34 9.10
N ASP A 250 7.38 -3.63 10.18
CA ASP A 250 7.40 -4.13 11.55
C ASP A 250 6.09 -3.84 12.32
N HIS A 251 5.07 -3.32 11.64
CA HIS A 251 3.77 -2.91 12.18
C HIS A 251 3.80 -1.73 13.15
N ILE A 252 4.85 -0.91 13.10
CA ILE A 252 5.00 0.31 13.88
C ILE A 252 5.48 1.41 12.93
N LEU A 253 4.96 2.62 13.07
CA LEU A 253 5.59 3.81 12.49
C LEU A 253 6.23 4.60 13.61
N ASP A 254 7.53 4.38 13.81
CA ASP A 254 8.29 5.03 14.86
C ASP A 254 8.72 6.45 14.48
N ARG A 255 9.52 7.08 15.34
CA ARG A 255 10.01 8.44 15.13
C ARG A 255 10.82 8.57 13.85
N ASN A 256 11.73 7.65 13.59
CA ASN A 256 12.63 7.71 12.43
C ASN A 256 11.86 7.45 11.14
N ASP A 257 10.90 6.53 11.19
CA ASP A 257 9.98 6.27 10.08
C ASP A 257 9.19 7.52 9.70
N MET A 258 8.57 8.17 10.68
CA MET A 258 7.79 9.39 10.41
C MET A 258 8.65 10.54 9.92
N ILE A 259 9.90 10.70 10.39
CA ILE A 259 10.83 11.69 9.83
C ILE A 259 11.15 11.37 8.36
N ALA A 260 11.37 10.10 8.02
CA ALA A 260 11.64 9.68 6.65
C ALA A 260 10.42 9.95 5.74
N ILE A 261 9.22 9.53 6.17
CA ILE A 261 7.97 9.74 5.43
C ILE A 261 7.67 11.23 5.23
N LEU A 262 7.85 12.07 6.26
CA LEU A 262 7.67 13.52 6.13
C LEU A 262 8.62 14.14 5.11
N ARG A 263 9.80 13.56 4.90
CA ARG A 263 10.80 14.04 3.93
C ARG A 263 10.50 13.60 2.50
N GLU A 264 9.65 12.61 2.28
CA GLU A 264 9.18 12.24 0.94
C GLU A 264 8.32 13.33 0.32
N ALA A 265 7.59 14.10 1.15
CA ALA A 265 6.79 15.25 0.71
C ALA A 265 7.61 16.44 0.15
N LYS A 266 8.90 16.24 -0.12
CA LYS A 266 9.84 17.25 -0.66
C LYS A 266 10.19 16.99 -2.12
N ASP A 267 9.63 15.95 -2.74
CA ASP A 267 10.06 15.42 -4.04
C ASP A 267 10.00 16.47 -5.19
N SER A 268 9.13 17.46 -5.02
CA SER A 268 8.87 18.54 -5.98
C SER A 268 9.28 19.92 -5.47
N SER A 269 10.15 19.98 -4.45
CA SER A 269 10.61 21.21 -3.76
C SER A 269 9.52 21.99 -3.02
N VAL A 270 8.27 21.58 -3.12
CA VAL A 270 7.10 22.12 -2.41
C VAL A 270 6.23 20.97 -1.96
N VAL A 271 5.59 21.12 -0.79
CA VAL A 271 4.57 20.23 -0.29
C VAL A 271 3.24 20.59 -0.95
N ASP A 272 2.68 19.71 -1.76
CA ASP A 272 1.41 19.90 -2.44
C ASP A 272 0.19 19.47 -1.60
N GLY A 273 -1.00 19.66 -2.17
CA GLY A 273 -2.26 19.35 -1.46
C GLY A 273 -2.49 17.85 -1.24
N THR A 274 -1.98 17.00 -2.12
CA THR A 274 -2.09 15.55 -2.04
C THR A 274 -1.18 15.04 -0.93
N GLU A 275 0.09 15.46 -0.94
CA GLU A 275 1.07 15.09 0.08
C GLU A 275 0.61 15.51 1.48
N LEU A 276 0.14 16.76 1.63
CA LEU A 276 -0.36 17.24 2.92
C LEU A 276 -1.59 16.45 3.40
N THR A 277 -2.47 16.06 2.47
CA THR A 277 -3.65 15.25 2.80
C THR A 277 -3.23 13.86 3.27
N ASP A 278 -2.28 13.24 2.58
CA ASP A 278 -1.78 11.90 2.89
C ASP A 278 -1.02 11.84 4.22
N LEU A 279 -0.14 12.82 4.49
CA LEU A 279 0.53 12.95 5.78
C LEU A 279 -0.48 13.08 6.92
N ARG A 280 -1.55 13.86 6.74
CA ARG A 280 -2.65 13.96 7.72
C ARG A 280 -3.41 12.64 7.86
N THR A 281 -3.61 11.91 6.78
CA THR A 281 -4.24 10.57 6.81
C THR A 281 -3.41 9.60 7.66
N LEU A 282 -2.09 9.61 7.53
CA LEU A 282 -1.20 8.79 8.38
C LEU A 282 -1.35 9.17 9.86
N VAL A 283 -1.26 10.46 10.21
CA VAL A 283 -1.38 10.92 11.60
C VAL A 283 -2.74 10.57 12.21
N ASN A 284 -3.83 10.74 11.45
CA ASN A 284 -5.19 10.44 11.89
C ASN A 284 -5.45 8.92 12.06
N ASN A 285 -4.66 8.06 11.41
CA ASN A 285 -4.75 6.60 11.51
C ASN A 285 -3.61 5.98 12.35
N SER A 286 -2.97 6.78 13.19
CA SER A 286 -1.89 6.38 14.11
C SER A 286 -2.14 5.10 14.90
N SER A 287 -3.38 4.85 15.37
CA SER A 287 -3.71 3.61 16.08
C SER A 287 -3.62 2.36 15.20
N PHE A 288 -3.98 2.46 13.92
CA PHE A 288 -3.83 1.35 12.96
C PHE A 288 -2.34 1.17 12.61
N LEU A 289 -1.60 2.27 12.52
CA LEU A 289 -0.19 2.31 12.12
C LEU A 289 0.79 2.08 13.28
N GLY A 290 0.31 1.65 14.46
CA GLY A 290 1.16 1.39 15.62
C GLY A 290 2.00 2.59 16.08
N MET A 291 1.62 3.82 15.70
CA MET A 291 2.44 5.01 15.91
C MET A 291 2.46 5.40 17.38
N PRO A 292 3.64 5.50 18.04
CA PRO A 292 3.73 5.91 19.43
C PRO A 292 3.11 7.29 19.66
N GLU A 293 2.53 7.53 20.84
CA GLU A 293 1.76 8.75 21.11
C GLU A 293 2.60 10.03 20.88
N TYR A 294 3.85 10.06 21.35
CA TYR A 294 4.72 11.21 21.16
C TYR A 294 5.03 11.46 19.67
N VAL A 295 5.20 10.40 18.88
CA VAL A 295 5.40 10.51 17.42
C VAL A 295 4.15 11.10 16.78
N ARG A 296 2.97 10.58 17.13
CA ARG A 296 1.68 11.10 16.63
C ARG A 296 1.50 12.58 16.95
N ILE A 297 1.80 13.00 18.17
CA ILE A 297 1.66 14.40 18.59
C ILE A 297 2.66 15.28 17.85
N LEU A 298 3.94 14.90 17.79
CA LEU A 298 4.95 15.67 17.06
C LEU A 298 4.63 15.75 15.55
N SER A 299 4.21 14.64 14.92
CA SER A 299 3.74 14.65 13.53
C SER A 299 2.51 15.53 13.34
N HIS A 300 1.56 15.51 14.28
CA HIS A 300 0.41 16.42 14.26
C HIS A 300 0.86 17.88 14.26
N LYS A 301 1.85 18.26 15.09
CA LYS A 301 2.39 19.62 15.11
C LYS A 301 3.12 20.01 13.83
N VAL A 302 3.65 19.04 13.08
CA VAL A 302 4.23 19.29 11.74
C VAL A 302 3.13 19.54 10.69
N VAL A 303 2.10 18.70 10.63
CA VAL A 303 1.17 18.66 9.47
C VAL A 303 -0.15 19.40 9.70
N ASN A 304 -0.51 19.70 10.94
CA ASN A 304 -1.71 20.43 11.33
C ASN A 304 -1.36 21.79 11.93
N TYR A 305 -2.39 22.56 12.25
CA TYR A 305 -2.22 23.82 12.95
C TYR A 305 -1.66 23.58 14.36
N ASP A 306 -0.57 24.26 14.67
CA ASP A 306 -0.05 24.47 16.01
C ASP A 306 0.32 25.95 16.19
N LEU A 307 0.03 26.51 17.37
CA LEU A 307 0.33 27.91 17.67
C LEU A 307 1.85 28.16 17.72
N ALA A 308 2.62 27.19 18.22
CA ALA A 308 4.06 27.27 18.34
C ALA A 308 4.79 27.31 16.98
N ASN A 309 4.11 26.94 15.88
CA ASN A 309 4.69 27.04 14.54
C ASN A 309 4.84 28.47 14.04
N GLN A 310 4.32 29.49 14.74
CA GLN A 310 4.50 30.88 14.33
C GLN A 310 5.96 31.26 14.15
N ASN A 311 6.86 30.69 14.97
CA ASN A 311 8.29 31.00 14.93
C ASN A 311 9.18 29.75 14.94
N TYR A 312 10.37 29.91 14.37
CA TYR A 312 11.51 28.98 14.46
C TYR A 312 12.80 29.79 14.50
N GLN A 313 13.60 29.58 15.54
CA GLN A 313 14.85 30.27 15.82
C GLN A 313 14.73 31.80 15.78
N GLY A 314 13.63 32.31 16.36
CA GLY A 314 13.34 33.75 16.43
C GLY A 314 12.87 34.39 15.13
N LYS A 315 12.58 33.60 14.09
CA LYS A 315 12.04 34.07 12.80
C LYS A 315 10.66 33.49 12.55
N ALA A 316 9.82 34.21 11.81
CA ALA A 316 8.51 33.72 11.40
C ALA A 316 8.66 32.46 10.52
N LEU A 317 7.87 31.42 10.82
CA LEU A 317 7.82 30.16 10.06
C LEU A 317 6.41 29.89 9.53
N GLY A 318 5.44 29.74 10.43
CA GLY A 318 4.05 29.38 10.12
C GLY A 318 3.82 27.87 10.04
N ASN A 319 2.55 27.48 9.99
CA ASN A 319 2.12 26.08 9.84
C ASN A 319 2.39 25.55 8.43
N LEU A 320 2.43 24.22 8.29
CA LEU A 320 2.51 23.58 6.98
C LEU A 320 1.19 23.76 6.19
N TYR A 321 1.31 24.13 4.92
CA TYR A 321 0.17 24.26 4.01
C TYR A 321 0.58 23.85 2.58
N ALA A 322 -0.40 23.58 1.71
CA ALA A 322 -0.12 23.25 0.32
C ALA A 322 0.56 24.44 -0.39
N GLY A 323 1.77 24.24 -0.89
CA GLY A 323 2.67 25.26 -1.43
C GLY A 323 3.81 25.67 -0.48
N SER A 324 3.88 25.12 0.73
CA SER A 324 5.06 25.23 1.61
C SER A 324 6.30 24.66 0.92
N SER A 325 7.46 25.30 1.06
CA SER A 325 8.71 24.78 0.48
C SER A 325 9.27 23.58 1.25
N ASP A 326 10.19 22.85 0.61
CA ASP A 326 11.04 21.85 1.24
C ASP A 326 11.75 22.36 2.51
N ILE A 327 12.22 23.61 2.51
CA ILE A 327 12.83 24.28 3.68
C ILE A 327 11.79 24.48 4.80
N HIS A 328 10.54 24.79 4.46
CA HIS A 328 9.49 24.99 5.46
C HIS A 328 9.23 23.70 6.24
N ILE A 329 8.98 22.59 5.54
CA ILE A 329 8.74 21.31 6.19
C ILE A 329 9.99 20.81 6.94
N GLU A 330 11.20 21.00 6.41
CA GLU A 330 12.42 20.62 7.11
C GLU A 330 12.65 21.45 8.39
N ASN A 331 12.25 22.73 8.42
CA ASN A 331 12.27 23.53 9.64
C ASN A 331 11.26 23.04 10.68
N LEU A 332 10.05 22.62 10.26
CA LEU A 332 9.05 22.03 11.15
C LEU A 332 9.52 20.67 11.70
N ILE A 333 10.13 19.82 10.88
CA ILE A 333 10.78 18.58 11.32
C ILE A 333 11.90 18.91 12.31
N SER A 334 12.75 19.89 12.00
CA SER A 334 13.86 20.29 12.86
C SER A 334 13.39 20.84 14.21
N LYS A 335 12.28 21.58 14.23
CA LYS A 335 11.62 22.07 15.44
C LYS A 335 11.10 20.92 16.30
N TRP A 336 10.20 20.10 15.73
CA TRP A 336 9.42 19.14 16.52
C TRP A 336 10.14 17.83 16.78
N PHE A 337 10.83 17.30 15.78
CA PHE A 337 11.54 16.04 15.90
C PHE A 337 12.98 16.21 16.34
N LEU A 338 13.70 17.24 15.88
CA LEU A 338 15.15 17.37 16.13
C LEU A 338 15.52 18.39 17.22
N GLY A 339 14.52 19.02 17.85
CA GLY A 339 14.70 19.94 18.97
C GLY A 339 15.64 21.12 18.72
N SER A 340 15.73 21.55 17.46
CA SER A 340 16.64 22.60 17.00
C SER A 340 16.11 24.02 17.23
N ASP A 341 14.85 24.15 17.67
CA ASP A 341 14.24 25.45 17.99
C ASP A 341 14.52 25.88 19.44
N ARG A 342 15.77 26.22 19.69
CA ARG A 342 16.26 26.51 21.05
C ARG A 342 15.63 27.80 21.61
N PRO A 343 15.26 27.83 22.91
CA PRO A 343 14.81 29.05 23.55
C PRO A 343 15.78 30.20 23.41
N THR A 344 15.27 31.38 23.11
CA THR A 344 16.09 32.58 23.04
C THR A 344 16.64 32.96 24.41
N THR A 345 17.87 33.48 24.42
CA THR A 345 18.63 33.86 25.61
C THR A 345 19.71 34.88 25.23
N SER A 346 20.20 35.66 26.20
CA SER A 346 21.36 36.55 26.03
C SER A 346 22.71 35.81 26.10
N TYR A 347 22.70 34.51 26.41
CA TYR A 347 23.88 33.67 26.57
C TYR A 347 24.17 32.83 25.31
N ASN A 348 25.34 32.19 25.27
CA ASN A 348 25.73 31.30 24.18
C ASN A 348 25.32 29.86 24.50
N TYR A 349 24.92 29.12 23.48
CA TYR A 349 24.65 27.69 23.59
C TYR A 349 25.92 26.86 23.40
N GLN A 350 26.19 25.94 24.33
CA GLN A 350 27.28 24.95 24.24
C GLN A 350 26.73 23.54 24.33
N TYR A 351 27.39 22.59 23.66
CA TYR A 351 27.00 21.18 23.71
C TYR A 351 27.29 20.59 25.09
N ALA A 352 26.26 20.19 25.83
CA ALA A 352 26.39 19.66 27.18
C ALA A 352 26.79 18.16 27.17
N TYR A 353 27.96 17.88 27.74
CA TYR A 353 28.42 16.53 28.07
C TYR A 353 27.73 16.04 29.35
N GLY A 354 27.67 14.73 29.53
CA GLY A 354 26.97 14.09 30.65
C GLY A 354 25.97 13.02 30.23
N SER A 355 25.19 12.54 31.18
CA SER A 355 24.07 11.61 30.97
C SER A 355 22.76 12.30 31.30
N LEU A 356 21.64 11.83 30.71
CA LEU A 356 20.31 12.35 31.05
C LEU A 356 20.04 12.19 32.55
N PHE A 357 20.21 10.97 33.05
CA PHE A 357 20.16 10.63 34.48
C PHE A 357 21.52 10.09 34.92
N GLN A 358 21.97 10.47 36.11
CA GLN A 358 23.25 10.05 36.66
C GLN A 358 23.17 9.98 38.19
N ASN A 359 23.53 8.84 38.79
CA ASN A 359 23.41 8.59 40.24
C ASN A 359 21.98 8.54 40.80
N GLY A 360 20.96 8.49 39.93
CA GLY A 360 19.56 8.38 40.29
C GLY A 360 18.90 9.75 40.45
N ILE A 361 17.62 9.84 40.11
CA ILE A 361 16.88 11.11 40.12
C ILE A 361 16.56 11.50 41.57
N THR A 362 17.00 12.69 41.99
CA THR A 362 16.76 13.21 43.33
C THR A 362 16.38 14.69 43.31
N TYR A 363 15.70 15.17 44.35
CA TYR A 363 15.46 16.61 44.49
C TYR A 363 16.76 17.43 44.67
N GLN A 364 17.88 16.79 45.02
CA GLN A 364 19.16 17.46 45.25
C GLN A 364 19.85 17.85 43.94
N ASP A 365 19.45 17.24 42.82
CA ASP A 365 19.95 17.54 41.48
C ASP A 365 19.49 18.96 41.04
N ILE A 366 18.42 19.46 41.66
CA ILE A 366 17.87 20.79 41.39
C ILE A 366 18.82 21.87 41.87
N LYS A 367 19.21 22.75 40.96
CA LYS A 367 19.96 23.96 41.27
C LYS A 367 19.58 25.08 40.32
N GLN A 368 18.75 26.00 40.81
CA GLN A 368 18.21 27.13 40.05
C GLN A 368 19.30 28.08 39.58
N GLY A 369 19.09 28.61 38.37
CA GLY A 369 19.94 29.63 37.80
C GLY A 369 19.43 31.05 37.97
N SER A 370 19.59 31.84 36.92
CA SER A 370 19.49 33.30 36.95
C SER A 370 18.10 33.88 36.67
N ILE A 371 17.05 33.06 36.65
CA ILE A 371 15.66 33.48 36.33
C ILE A 371 14.69 33.11 37.45
N ASN A 372 13.51 33.76 37.47
CA ASN A 372 12.51 33.60 38.52
C ASN A 372 11.51 32.47 38.23
N ASP A 373 11.99 31.31 37.82
CA ASP A 373 11.21 30.10 37.53
C ASP A 373 11.19 29.12 38.72
N CYS A 374 11.47 29.61 39.93
CA CYS A 374 11.54 28.82 41.17
C CYS A 374 10.33 27.91 41.39
N PHE A 375 9.15 28.31 40.91
CA PHE A 375 7.92 27.51 40.99
C PHE A 375 8.04 26.19 40.21
N PHE A 376 8.66 26.22 39.02
CA PHE A 376 8.86 25.06 38.17
C PHE A 376 9.88 24.11 38.77
N LEU A 377 11.04 24.64 39.19
CA LEU A 377 12.07 23.81 39.83
C LEU A 377 11.63 23.24 41.18
N THR A 378 10.80 23.97 41.94
CA THR A 378 10.15 23.44 43.14
C THR A 378 9.18 22.30 42.81
N GLY A 379 8.42 22.42 41.71
CA GLY A 379 7.56 21.35 41.22
C GLY A 379 8.35 20.09 40.84
N LEU A 380 9.47 20.24 40.12
CA LEU A 380 10.39 19.14 39.81
C LEU A 380 10.99 18.52 41.08
N ALA A 381 11.43 19.33 42.04
CA ALA A 381 11.96 18.85 43.32
C ALA A 381 10.94 18.01 44.10
N ALA A 382 9.71 18.52 44.24
CA ALA A 382 8.64 17.83 44.95
C ALA A 382 8.22 16.53 44.22
N THR A 383 8.25 16.54 42.89
CA THR A 383 8.01 15.36 42.05
C THR A 383 9.11 14.31 42.25
N ALA A 384 10.39 14.69 42.11
CA ALA A 384 11.54 13.81 42.27
C ALA A 384 11.60 13.17 43.66
N LEU A 385 11.24 13.91 44.71
CA LEU A 385 11.12 13.39 46.07
C LEU A 385 10.08 12.26 46.18
N ARG A 386 8.91 12.43 45.55
CA ARG A 386 7.77 11.52 45.72
C ARG A 386 7.74 10.39 44.71
N SER A 387 8.18 10.64 43.48
CA SER A 387 8.16 9.69 42.39
C SER A 387 9.23 10.04 41.36
N SER A 388 10.43 9.50 41.55
CA SER A 388 11.51 9.58 40.55
C SER A 388 11.07 8.99 39.20
N SER A 389 10.22 7.96 39.20
CA SER A 389 9.66 7.38 37.97
C SER A 389 8.78 8.35 37.17
N MET A 390 8.11 9.32 37.81
CA MET A 390 7.36 10.34 37.06
C MET A 390 8.29 11.29 36.30
N ILE A 391 9.47 11.57 36.86
CA ILE A 391 10.52 12.32 36.17
C ILE A 391 11.18 11.46 35.09
N GLU A 392 11.50 10.19 35.39
CA GLU A 392 12.09 9.28 34.40
C GLU A 392 11.20 9.14 33.16
N ASN A 393 9.90 8.87 33.37
CA ASN A 393 8.89 8.75 32.32
C ASN A 393 8.50 10.09 31.66
N MET A 394 9.01 11.22 32.16
CA MET A 394 8.85 12.52 31.50
C MET A 394 9.72 12.61 30.24
N PHE A 395 10.78 11.82 30.15
CA PHE A 395 11.76 11.87 29.07
C PHE A 395 11.73 10.62 28.18
N ILE A 396 11.97 10.85 26.90
CA ILE A 396 12.29 9.83 25.91
C ILE A 396 13.66 10.21 25.33
N ASP A 397 14.66 9.36 25.53
CA ASP A 397 15.94 9.47 24.82
C ASP A 397 15.75 8.94 23.40
N ASN A 398 15.90 9.82 22.41
CA ASN A 398 15.68 9.47 21.01
C ASN A 398 16.89 8.74 20.38
N GLY A 399 17.99 8.57 21.11
CA GLY A 399 19.20 7.89 20.64
C GLY A 399 20.04 8.69 19.64
N ASP A 400 19.62 9.91 19.31
CA ASP A 400 20.27 10.81 18.35
C ASP A 400 20.76 12.12 18.99
N GLN A 401 21.01 12.09 20.31
CA GLN A 401 21.39 13.27 21.11
C GLN A 401 20.27 14.31 21.26
N THR A 402 19.02 13.92 21.01
CA THR A 402 17.83 14.70 21.35
C THR A 402 16.97 13.96 22.36
N PHE A 403 16.16 14.72 23.10
CA PHE A 403 15.26 14.17 24.12
C PHE A 403 13.86 14.75 23.92
N THR A 404 12.88 13.88 23.81
CA THR A 404 11.47 14.30 23.79
C THR A 404 10.96 14.34 25.22
N VAL A 405 10.38 15.48 25.61
CA VAL A 405 9.98 15.79 26.98
C VAL A 405 8.47 15.98 27.02
N ARG A 406 7.81 15.26 27.92
CA ARG A 406 6.36 15.26 28.12
C ARG A 406 5.95 16.29 29.16
N PHE A 407 4.90 17.05 28.86
CA PHE A 407 4.15 17.85 29.83
C PHE A 407 2.66 17.54 29.71
N TYR A 408 1.86 17.99 30.67
CA TYR A 408 0.40 17.83 30.64
C TYR A 408 -0.30 19.17 30.56
N ASN A 409 -1.20 19.29 29.59
CA ASN A 409 -2.18 20.36 29.49
C ASN A 409 -3.53 19.82 29.95
N ASN A 410 -3.98 20.21 31.15
CA ASN A 410 -5.23 19.71 31.74
C ASN A 410 -5.32 18.16 31.76
N GLY A 411 -4.22 17.50 32.11
CA GLY A 411 -4.12 16.04 32.16
C GLY A 411 -3.91 15.34 30.81
N ILE A 412 -3.89 16.07 29.69
CA ILE A 412 -3.59 15.52 28.36
C ILE A 412 -2.12 15.73 28.07
N ALA A 413 -1.41 14.65 27.69
CA ALA A 413 0.01 14.72 27.38
C ALA A 413 0.28 15.54 26.12
N ASP A 414 1.30 16.38 26.19
CA ASP A 414 1.89 17.08 25.05
C ASP A 414 3.41 16.96 25.12
N TYR A 415 4.07 17.10 23.98
CA TYR A 415 5.49 16.79 23.83
C TYR A 415 6.23 17.91 23.08
N VAL A 416 7.47 18.14 23.49
CA VAL A 416 8.46 18.97 22.80
C VAL A 416 9.78 18.20 22.74
N THR A 417 10.62 18.48 21.75
CA THR A 417 11.96 17.86 21.66
C THR A 417 13.03 18.90 21.91
N VAL A 418 14.02 18.57 22.72
CA VAL A 418 15.21 19.40 22.99
C VAL A 418 16.47 18.71 22.50
N ASP A 419 17.40 19.47 21.93
CA ASP A 419 18.78 19.01 21.73
C ASP A 419 19.65 19.20 22.99
N ARG A 420 20.91 18.75 22.94
CA ARG A 420 21.88 18.84 24.05
C ARG A 420 22.52 20.20 24.28
N TYR A 421 22.20 21.20 23.49
CA TYR A 421 22.84 22.50 23.67
C TYR A 421 22.16 23.25 24.81
N LEU A 422 22.94 23.66 25.81
CA LEU A 422 22.47 24.42 26.96
C LEU A 422 23.16 25.80 27.00
N PRO A 423 22.48 26.85 27.50
CA PRO A 423 23.09 28.17 27.64
C PRO A 423 24.19 28.19 28.70
N THR A 424 25.32 28.82 28.39
CA THR A 424 26.45 29.00 29.30
C THR A 424 26.89 30.45 29.41
N ASN A 425 27.52 30.80 30.53
CA ASN A 425 28.28 32.02 30.63
C ASN A 425 29.55 31.95 29.74
N GLN A 426 30.36 33.01 29.74
CA GLN A 426 31.58 33.08 28.94
C GLN A 426 32.64 32.04 29.36
N GLU A 427 32.57 31.53 30.58
CA GLU A 427 33.48 30.53 31.14
C GLU A 427 33.00 29.08 30.89
N GLY A 428 31.80 28.90 30.33
CA GLY A 428 31.24 27.58 30.00
C GLY A 428 30.38 26.95 31.11
N TYR A 429 30.00 27.69 32.14
CA TYR A 429 29.10 27.16 33.17
C TYR A 429 27.63 27.41 32.80
N PHE A 430 26.76 26.44 33.10
CA PHE A 430 25.32 26.61 32.93
C PHE A 430 24.80 27.78 33.77
N VAL A 431 23.89 28.58 33.18
CA VAL A 431 23.39 29.85 33.75
C VAL A 431 21.96 29.79 34.27
N TYR A 432 21.20 28.80 33.80
CA TYR A 432 19.84 28.49 34.23
C TYR A 432 19.90 27.25 35.15
N ALA A 433 18.98 26.29 35.05
CA ALA A 433 19.03 25.08 35.86
C ALA A 433 20.37 24.33 35.75
N SER A 434 20.72 23.62 36.83
CA SER A 434 22.03 22.98 37.03
C SER A 434 23.18 24.00 37.04
N LYS A 435 22.91 25.19 37.60
CA LYS A 435 23.85 26.32 37.64
C LYS A 435 25.23 25.91 38.18
N ASP A 436 26.28 26.49 37.60
CA ASP A 436 27.70 26.25 37.94
C ASP A 436 28.25 24.88 37.51
N ASN A 437 27.46 24.04 36.84
CA ASN A 437 28.02 22.87 36.16
C ASN A 437 28.71 23.29 34.87
N TYR A 438 29.95 22.82 34.67
CA TYR A 438 30.72 23.09 33.45
C TYR A 438 30.20 22.23 32.30
N TYR A 439 29.90 22.84 31.15
CA TYR A 439 29.28 22.16 30.01
C TYR A 439 30.06 20.92 29.51
N GLY A 440 31.39 20.94 29.63
CA GLY A 440 32.28 19.88 29.19
C GLY A 440 32.47 18.73 30.18
N ASN A 441 31.84 18.78 31.35
CA ASN A 441 31.99 17.73 32.37
C ASN A 441 31.16 16.49 31.99
N SER A 442 31.82 15.35 31.78
CA SER A 442 31.15 14.08 31.46
C SER A 442 30.36 13.49 32.63
N ALA A 443 30.51 14.03 33.84
CA ALA A 443 29.75 13.65 35.03
C ALA A 443 28.56 14.57 35.30
N ASN A 444 28.14 15.39 34.34
CA ASN A 444 26.90 16.15 34.47
C ASN A 444 25.68 15.23 34.37
N GLU A 445 24.73 15.47 35.27
CA GLU A 445 23.35 15.01 35.15
C GLU A 445 22.52 16.10 34.48
N LEU A 446 21.80 15.77 33.41
CA LEU A 446 21.22 16.78 32.51
C LEU A 446 19.71 16.95 32.63
N TRP A 447 19.00 16.06 33.31
CA TRP A 447 17.53 16.05 33.30
C TRP A 447 16.91 17.37 33.77
N VAL A 448 17.48 18.05 34.79
CA VAL A 448 16.92 19.32 35.29
C VAL A 448 17.05 20.43 34.24
N ALA A 449 18.24 20.57 33.65
CA ALA A 449 18.50 21.60 32.65
C ALA A 449 17.71 21.34 31.35
N LEU A 450 17.52 20.07 30.98
CA LEU A 450 16.71 19.71 29.81
C LEU A 450 15.20 19.87 30.08
N ALA A 451 14.71 19.61 31.29
CA ALA A 451 13.32 19.88 31.69
C ALA A 451 13.00 21.38 31.62
N GLU A 452 13.87 22.23 32.16
CA GLU A 452 13.71 23.68 32.15
C GLU A 452 13.79 24.23 30.71
N LYS A 453 14.75 23.75 29.90
CA LYS A 453 14.81 24.10 28.48
C LYS A 453 13.54 23.72 27.73
N ALA A 454 13.03 22.51 27.95
CA ALA A 454 11.81 22.02 27.31
C ALA A 454 10.59 22.85 27.75
N TYR A 455 10.52 23.23 29.02
CA TYR A 455 9.46 24.10 29.54
C TYR A 455 9.51 25.52 28.91
N ALA A 456 10.72 26.07 28.73
CA ALA A 456 10.93 27.32 28.01
C ALA A 456 10.52 27.23 26.52
N GLN A 457 10.79 26.09 25.85
CA GLN A 457 10.30 25.85 24.49
C GLN A 457 8.78 25.75 24.45
N LEU A 458 8.20 24.98 25.35
CA LEU A 458 6.77 24.73 25.40
C LEU A 458 5.95 26.01 25.59
N ASN A 459 6.52 27.03 26.25
CA ASN A 459 5.85 28.29 26.55
C ASN A 459 5.11 28.91 25.36
N GLU A 460 5.71 28.87 24.16
CA GLU A 460 5.08 29.43 22.95
C GLU A 460 3.78 28.72 22.50
N SER A 461 3.50 27.54 23.07
CA SER A 461 2.22 26.84 22.89
C SER A 461 1.06 27.54 23.61
N GLY A 462 1.35 28.46 24.53
CA GLY A 462 0.38 29.41 25.06
C GLY A 462 -0.45 28.95 26.26
N TRP A 463 -0.12 27.81 26.86
CA TRP A 463 -0.98 27.17 27.87
C TRP A 463 -0.32 26.94 29.23
N ILE A 464 0.93 27.37 29.43
CA ILE A 464 1.64 27.25 30.72
C ILE A 464 1.61 28.54 31.58
N TYR A 465 0.69 29.46 31.26
CA TYR A 465 0.43 30.71 32.03
C TYR A 465 1.64 31.64 32.18
N GLN A 466 2.45 31.75 31.13
CA GLN A 466 3.61 32.62 31.07
C GLN A 466 3.44 33.63 29.91
N ASP A 467 4.53 34.17 29.34
CA ASP A 467 4.45 35.21 28.30
C ASP A 467 4.29 34.71 26.86
N ASN A 468 4.18 33.39 26.68
CA ASN A 468 4.02 32.71 25.39
C ASN A 468 5.20 32.89 24.40
N THR A 469 6.42 33.10 24.90
CA THR A 469 7.64 33.18 24.07
C THR A 469 8.52 31.94 24.25
N ASN A 470 9.11 31.44 23.16
CA ASN A 470 10.18 30.44 23.21
C ASN A 470 11.49 31.10 23.70
N SER A 471 11.56 31.36 25.01
CA SER A 471 12.67 32.05 25.66
C SER A 471 12.77 31.69 27.14
N TYR A 472 14.00 31.71 27.68
CA TYR A 472 14.20 31.52 29.12
C TYR A 472 13.64 32.69 29.94
N ASN A 473 13.68 33.92 29.38
CA ASN A 473 13.05 35.06 30.04
C ASN A 473 11.53 34.89 30.14
N GLY A 474 10.93 34.18 29.19
CA GLY A 474 9.50 33.99 29.10
C GLY A 474 8.90 33.18 30.24
N ILE A 475 9.67 32.23 30.77
CA ILE A 475 9.30 31.46 31.97
C ILE A 475 9.79 32.11 33.29
N GLY A 476 10.49 33.24 33.20
CA GLY A 476 11.06 33.98 34.33
C GLY A 476 10.14 35.02 34.96
N ASN A 477 8.84 35.00 34.67
CA ASN A 477 7.87 35.99 35.15
C ASN A 477 7.24 35.62 36.51
N GLY A 478 7.68 34.51 37.13
CA GLY A 478 7.05 33.92 38.31
C GLY A 478 5.84 33.06 37.94
N GLY A 479 5.41 32.21 38.86
CA GLY A 479 4.31 31.28 38.64
C GLY A 479 3.93 30.55 39.93
N TYR A 480 2.96 29.66 39.85
CA TYR A 480 2.50 28.85 40.99
C TYR A 480 3.06 27.43 40.91
N VAL A 481 3.42 26.87 42.06
CA VAL A 481 3.93 25.49 42.13
C VAL A 481 2.81 24.53 41.71
N SER A 482 1.54 24.87 41.95
CA SER A 482 0.39 24.10 41.47
C SER A 482 0.37 23.92 39.95
N ASP A 483 0.77 24.93 39.19
CA ASP A 483 0.75 24.87 37.72
C ASP A 483 1.88 23.95 37.24
N ALA A 484 3.08 24.13 37.81
CA ALA A 484 4.20 23.24 37.53
C ALA A 484 3.90 21.78 37.88
N LEU A 485 3.32 21.51 39.06
CA LEU A 485 2.93 20.16 39.46
C LEU A 485 1.92 19.56 38.49
N ALA A 486 0.90 20.32 38.07
CA ALA A 486 -0.07 19.86 37.09
C ALA A 486 0.60 19.56 35.73
N ASN A 487 1.49 20.44 35.25
CA ASN A 487 2.16 20.25 33.97
C ASN A 487 3.18 19.10 33.98
N ILE A 488 3.87 18.85 35.09
CA ILE A 488 4.85 17.76 35.22
C ILE A 488 4.13 16.40 35.35
N THR A 489 3.11 16.34 36.22
CA THR A 489 2.54 15.07 36.70
C THR A 489 1.19 14.70 36.08
N GLY A 490 0.44 15.67 35.55
CA GLY A 490 -0.91 15.47 35.04
C GLY A 490 -1.95 15.28 36.14
N LEU A 491 -1.55 15.39 37.40
CA LEU A 491 -2.44 15.31 38.56
C LEU A 491 -3.20 16.62 38.76
N ASN A 492 -4.40 16.52 39.31
CA ASN A 492 -5.12 17.68 39.80
C ASN A 492 -4.37 18.32 40.96
N THR A 493 -4.37 19.66 41.01
CA THR A 493 -3.66 20.45 42.02
C THR A 493 -4.58 21.40 42.75
N SER A 494 -4.17 21.75 43.97
CA SER A 494 -4.77 22.79 44.80
C SER A 494 -3.81 23.97 44.81
N LEU A 495 -4.38 25.14 44.51
CA LEU A 495 -3.66 26.40 44.34
C LEU A 495 -3.91 27.30 45.57
N ALA A 496 -2.84 27.93 46.04
CA ALA A 496 -2.85 29.00 47.04
C ALA A 496 -3.63 28.65 48.31
N ASN A 497 -3.44 27.44 48.84
CA ASN A 497 -4.11 27.01 50.05
C ASN A 497 -3.63 27.85 51.26
N LEU A 498 -4.57 28.21 52.12
CA LEU A 498 -4.26 28.87 53.39
C LEU A 498 -3.37 27.97 54.26
N LEU A 499 -2.41 28.59 54.95
CA LEU A 499 -1.55 27.88 55.89
C LEU A 499 -2.38 27.28 57.03
N ASN A 500 -2.34 25.96 57.13
CA ASN A 500 -2.94 25.21 58.23
C ASN A 500 -2.05 24.01 58.56
N PHE A 501 -1.62 23.93 59.83
CA PHE A 501 -0.70 22.89 60.30
C PHE A 501 -1.20 21.48 59.98
N ASN A 502 -2.44 21.17 60.36
CA ASN A 502 -3.01 19.84 60.18
C ASN A 502 -3.18 19.50 58.70
N SER A 503 -3.63 20.46 57.87
CA SER A 503 -3.80 20.22 56.44
C SER A 503 -2.48 19.89 55.75
N ILE A 504 -1.40 20.63 56.03
CA ILE A 504 -0.08 20.41 55.42
C ILE A 504 0.52 19.08 55.89
N VAL A 505 0.43 18.77 57.19
CA VAL A 505 0.92 17.50 57.74
C VAL A 505 0.14 16.32 57.15
N ASN A 506 -1.18 16.42 57.05
CA ASN A 506 -2.01 15.37 56.46
C ASN A 506 -1.69 15.18 54.98
N ALA A 507 -1.53 16.28 54.22
CA ALA A 507 -1.10 16.26 52.82
C ALA A 507 0.24 15.55 52.66
N PHE A 508 1.24 15.94 53.47
CA PHE A 508 2.59 15.38 53.40
C PHE A 508 2.59 13.88 53.76
N ASN A 509 1.87 13.48 54.80
CA ASN A 509 1.77 12.07 55.20
C ASN A 509 0.99 11.22 54.18
N SER A 510 0.11 11.84 53.38
CA SER A 510 -0.63 11.17 52.31
C SER A 510 0.14 11.05 51.00
N GLY A 511 1.42 11.44 50.99
CA GLY A 511 2.29 11.33 49.83
C GLY A 511 2.12 12.45 48.80
N GLN A 512 1.37 13.52 49.11
CA GLN A 512 1.20 14.64 48.18
C GLN A 512 2.54 15.36 47.95
N MET A 513 2.69 15.89 46.73
CA MET A 513 3.78 16.79 46.36
C MET A 513 3.40 18.19 46.80
N ILE A 514 4.25 18.87 47.56
CA ILE A 514 3.90 20.12 48.24
C ILE A 514 4.98 21.17 48.01
N GLY A 515 4.55 22.36 47.57
CA GLY A 515 5.36 23.57 47.53
C GLY A 515 4.80 24.62 48.48
N LEU A 516 5.67 25.33 49.20
CA LEU A 516 5.29 26.49 50.02
C LEU A 516 5.91 27.75 49.43
N THR A 517 5.11 28.82 49.36
CA THR A 517 5.54 30.11 48.82
C THR A 517 5.65 31.15 49.91
N THR A 518 6.78 31.85 49.94
CA THR A 518 7.07 32.88 50.94
C THR A 518 6.32 34.17 50.67
N LYS A 519 6.11 34.98 51.72
CA LYS A 519 5.60 36.35 51.59
C LYS A 519 6.59 37.24 50.81
N SER A 520 6.10 38.38 50.32
CA SER A 520 6.93 39.43 49.71
C SER A 520 7.88 40.11 50.71
N THR A 521 7.57 40.03 52.01
CA THR A 521 8.44 40.43 53.10
C THR A 521 8.53 39.30 54.11
N VAL A 522 9.74 38.83 54.37
CA VAL A 522 10.05 37.73 55.29
C VAL A 522 10.79 38.26 56.52
N VAL A 523 10.64 37.58 57.65
CA VAL A 523 11.29 37.95 58.92
C VAL A 523 12.63 37.25 59.12
N ASP A 524 12.77 36.04 58.58
CA ASP A 524 13.99 35.24 58.73
C ASP A 524 15.01 35.57 57.64
N ALA A 525 16.23 35.93 58.08
CA ALA A 525 17.33 36.28 57.18
C ALA A 525 17.81 35.10 56.32
N ASN A 526 17.44 33.85 56.64
CA ASN A 526 17.76 32.67 55.84
C ASN A 526 16.65 32.27 54.86
N ILE A 527 15.51 32.96 54.84
CA ILE A 527 14.41 32.70 53.91
C ILE A 527 14.36 33.77 52.83
N ILE A 528 14.22 33.37 51.58
CA ILE A 528 14.11 34.27 50.42
C ILE A 528 12.65 34.74 50.31
N ALA A 529 12.42 36.04 50.07
CA ALA A 529 11.07 36.56 49.85
C ALA A 529 10.57 36.29 48.42
N SER A 530 9.25 36.20 48.24
CA SER A 530 8.61 35.89 46.95
C SER A 530 9.19 34.66 46.23
N HIS A 531 9.53 33.62 46.99
CA HIS A 531 10.21 32.42 46.52
C HIS A 531 9.45 31.14 46.90
N ALA A 532 9.59 30.09 46.08
CA ALA A 532 8.99 28.79 46.31
C ALA A 532 10.00 27.82 46.96
N TYR A 533 9.51 26.96 47.86
CA TYR A 533 10.28 25.90 48.51
C TYR A 533 9.52 24.58 48.45
N ALA A 534 10.20 23.46 48.24
CA ALA A 534 9.57 22.13 48.30
C ALA A 534 9.53 21.63 49.75
N LEU A 535 8.41 21.08 50.21
CA LEU A 535 8.36 20.39 51.49
C LEU A 535 8.90 18.98 51.34
N ILE A 536 10.05 18.71 51.96
CA ILE A 536 10.77 17.44 51.80
C ILE A 536 10.77 16.56 53.05
N GLY A 537 10.35 17.09 54.20
CA GLY A 537 10.33 16.35 55.45
C GLY A 537 9.40 16.95 56.50
N TYR A 538 8.91 16.10 57.39
CA TYR A 538 8.20 16.50 58.61
C TYR A 538 8.58 15.54 59.74
N ASN A 539 9.06 16.09 60.86
CA ASN A 539 9.39 15.33 62.05
C ASN A 539 8.27 15.50 63.09
N SER A 540 7.50 14.43 63.33
CA SER A 540 6.36 14.47 64.25
C SER A 540 6.75 14.61 65.74
N ALA A 541 7.98 14.23 66.11
CA ALA A 541 8.46 14.35 67.49
C ALA A 541 8.84 15.79 67.84
N THR A 542 9.44 16.52 66.89
CA THR A 542 9.87 17.91 67.07
C THR A 542 8.90 18.93 66.47
N GLN A 543 7.92 18.47 65.68
CA GLN A 543 7.01 19.30 64.87
C GLN A 543 7.73 20.25 63.90
N MET A 544 8.92 19.88 63.46
CA MET A 544 9.72 20.66 62.50
C MET A 544 9.43 20.20 61.07
N PHE A 545 9.33 21.17 60.16
CA PHE A 545 9.22 20.96 58.73
C PHE A 545 10.57 21.17 58.07
N THR A 546 10.96 20.27 57.18
CA THR A 546 12.19 20.39 56.39
C THR A 546 11.81 20.82 54.98
N LEU A 547 12.26 22.01 54.57
CA LEU A 547 12.01 22.55 53.24
C LEU A 547 13.30 22.63 52.43
N PHE A 548 13.18 22.36 51.14
CA PHE A 548 14.24 22.50 50.15
C PHE A 548 14.09 23.81 49.37
N ASN A 549 15.17 24.56 49.29
CA ASN A 549 15.32 25.75 48.46
C ASN A 549 15.80 25.33 47.05
N PRO A 550 15.04 25.61 45.97
CA PRO A 550 15.45 25.23 44.62
C PRO A 550 16.74 25.89 44.13
N TRP A 551 17.32 26.85 44.86
CA TRP A 551 18.69 27.35 44.60
C TRP A 551 19.79 26.29 44.81
N GLY A 552 19.46 25.12 45.35
CA GLY A 552 20.30 23.93 45.39
C GLY A 552 20.84 23.59 46.78
N ILE A 553 21.22 22.31 46.95
CA ILE A 553 21.63 21.76 48.26
C ILE A 553 22.85 22.49 48.85
N ASP A 554 23.80 22.86 47.99
CA ASP A 554 25.07 23.48 48.36
C ASP A 554 25.04 25.02 48.30
N ASN A 555 23.86 25.65 48.45
CA ASN A 555 23.69 27.11 48.33
C ASN A 555 24.22 27.93 49.52
N GLY A 556 25.37 27.54 50.09
CA GLY A 556 26.05 28.25 51.17
C GLY A 556 25.27 28.32 52.49
N THR A 557 25.78 29.11 53.44
CA THR A 557 25.20 29.24 54.79
C THR A 557 24.14 30.33 54.90
N SER A 558 24.07 31.26 53.93
CA SER A 558 23.03 32.29 53.85
C SER A 558 22.05 31.87 52.77
N LYS A 559 20.77 31.74 53.11
CA LYS A 559 19.73 31.13 52.26
C LYS A 559 20.03 29.66 51.90
N PRO A 560 20.27 28.78 52.89
CA PRO A 560 20.74 27.43 52.65
C PRO A 560 19.77 26.60 51.80
N GLY A 561 20.30 25.53 51.18
CA GLY A 561 19.52 24.58 50.38
C GLY A 561 18.45 23.83 51.18
N ILE A 562 18.68 23.64 52.48
CA ILE A 562 17.75 22.99 53.41
C ILE A 562 17.52 23.91 54.59
N ILE A 563 16.25 24.10 54.94
CA ILE A 563 15.85 24.80 56.16
C ILE A 563 14.91 23.92 56.98
N GLU A 564 15.11 23.92 58.29
CA GLU A 564 14.18 23.30 59.24
C GLU A 564 13.43 24.40 59.98
N LEU A 565 12.10 24.40 59.88
CA LEU A 565 11.25 25.44 60.42
C LEU A 565 10.20 24.88 61.37
N SER A 566 9.99 25.58 62.47
CA SER A 566 8.80 25.41 63.31
C SER A 566 7.55 25.98 62.62
N TRP A 567 6.36 25.58 63.07
CA TRP A 567 5.11 26.13 62.55
C TRP A 567 5.04 27.67 62.64
N ASN A 568 5.45 28.25 63.77
CA ASN A 568 5.47 29.70 63.94
C ASN A 568 6.37 30.40 62.91
N GLN A 569 7.49 29.79 62.53
CA GLN A 569 8.36 30.32 61.48
C GLN A 569 7.73 30.20 60.10
N ILE A 570 6.99 29.11 59.83
CA ILE A 570 6.19 28.99 58.60
C ILE A 570 5.15 30.10 58.53
N GLU A 571 4.33 30.29 59.57
CA GLU A 571 3.30 31.35 59.60
C GLU A 571 3.88 32.76 59.47
N ALA A 572 5.07 32.99 60.05
CA ALA A 572 5.73 34.28 59.97
C ALA A 572 6.24 34.60 58.57
N ASN A 573 6.77 33.62 57.82
CA ASN A 573 7.48 33.84 56.56
C ASN A 573 6.72 33.41 55.30
N PHE A 574 5.79 32.46 55.40
CA PHE A 574 5.08 31.88 54.25
C PHE A 574 3.68 32.45 54.08
N SER A 575 3.21 32.50 52.84
CA SER A 575 1.92 33.08 52.48
C SER A 575 0.87 31.98 52.26
N TYR A 576 1.23 30.96 51.48
CA TYR A 576 0.34 29.87 51.08
C TYR A 576 1.15 28.62 50.73
N TRP A 577 0.45 27.52 50.47
CA TRP A 577 1.03 26.29 49.95
C TRP A 577 0.19 25.72 48.80
N ASP A 578 0.87 25.09 47.84
CA ASP A 578 0.29 24.39 46.70
C ASP A 578 0.56 22.89 46.84
N ALA A 579 -0.34 22.06 46.35
CA ALA A 579 -0.13 20.61 46.38
C ALA A 579 -0.93 19.86 45.32
N THR A 580 -0.49 18.64 45.00
CA THR A 580 -1.34 17.66 44.31
C THR A 580 -2.54 17.27 45.20
N ILE A 581 -3.70 16.99 44.60
CA ILE A 581 -4.93 16.64 45.34
C ILE A 581 -5.01 15.13 45.62
N ASN A 582 -4.40 14.29 44.79
CA ASN A 582 -4.44 12.83 44.93
C ASN A 582 -3.23 12.29 45.69
N ASN A 583 -3.44 11.17 46.40
CA ASN A 583 -2.35 10.38 46.95
C ASN A 583 -1.58 9.72 45.80
N ILE A 584 -0.25 9.77 45.87
CA ILE A 584 0.63 9.00 44.99
C ILE A 584 0.80 7.66 45.70
N VAL A 585 0.25 6.59 45.12
CA VAL A 585 0.35 5.22 45.64
C VAL A 585 1.74 4.66 45.40
#